data_AF-A0A550D3G8-F1
#
_entry.id   AF-A0A550D3G8-F1
#
_cell.length_a   1.000
_cell.length_b   1.000
_cell.length_c   1.000
_cell.angle_alpha   90.00
_cell.angle_beta   90.00
_cell.angle_gamma   90.00
#
_symmetry.space_group_name_H-M   'P 1'
#
loop_
_entity.id
_entity.type
_entity.pdbx_description
1 polymer ?
#
loop_
_entity_poly.entity_id
_entity_poly.type
_entity_poly.pdbx_seq_one_letter_code
_entity_poly.pdbx_strand_id
1 'polypeptide(L)'
;MSELEKVLTDVVFINNGLIIYSGKMNEALDLSKEEEVYVLVNDVEKGIKVIGGVIDGPYIRVKGDIREIVNKLYDNGVEILSVWRSSLDETFKRFSDFKDDI
;
A
#
# COMPACT_ATOMS: atom_id res chain seq x y z
N MET A 1 0.46 -2.57 -10.17
CA MET A 1 -0.86 -2.10 -10.58
C MET A 1 -1.47 -3.13 -11.51
N SER A 2 -2.51 -3.83 -11.07
CA SER A 2 -3.21 -4.86 -11.85
C SER A 2 -3.86 -4.23 -13.09
N GLU A 3 -4.09 -5.01 -14.16
CA GLU A 3 -4.73 -4.52 -15.37
C GLU A 3 -6.17 -4.02 -15.10
N LEU A 4 -6.87 -4.63 -14.14
CA LEU A 4 -8.19 -4.20 -13.71
C LEU A 4 -8.15 -2.82 -13.05
N GLU A 5 -7.11 -2.53 -12.28
CA GLU A 5 -6.96 -1.21 -11.63
C GLU A 5 -6.77 -0.06 -12.62
N LYS A 6 -6.32 -0.38 -13.82
CA LYS A 6 -6.10 0.62 -14.87
C LYS A 6 -7.38 0.96 -15.64
N VAL A 7 -8.42 0.13 -15.54
CA VAL A 7 -9.63 0.24 -16.37
C VAL A 7 -10.88 0.53 -15.53
N LEU A 8 -10.91 0.13 -14.27
CA LEU A 8 -12.03 0.37 -13.38
C LEU A 8 -12.06 1.83 -12.89
N THR A 9 -13.24 2.45 -12.94
CA THR A 9 -13.44 3.84 -12.49
C THR A 9 -14.28 3.92 -11.22
N ASP A 10 -15.25 3.02 -11.10
CA ASP A 10 -16.24 2.98 -10.02
C ASP A 10 -16.33 1.55 -9.49
N VAL A 11 -16.47 1.40 -8.18
CA VAL A 11 -16.49 0.11 -7.49
C VAL A 11 -17.60 0.08 -6.44
N VAL A 12 -18.21 -1.10 -6.28
CA VAL A 12 -19.19 -1.40 -5.23
C VAL A 12 -18.70 -2.62 -4.48
N PHE A 13 -18.47 -2.48 -3.18
CA PHE A 13 -18.10 -3.59 -2.31
C PHE A 13 -19.34 -4.07 -1.56
N ILE A 14 -19.60 -5.38 -1.65
CA ILE A 14 -20.73 -6.04 -1.01
C ILE A 14 -20.20 -7.10 -0.06
N ASN A 15 -20.64 -7.06 1.20
CA ASN A 15 -20.31 -8.06 2.21
C ASN A 15 -21.59 -8.51 2.92
N ASN A 16 -21.83 -9.83 2.99
CA ASN A 16 -23.03 -10.44 3.58
C ASN A 16 -24.35 -9.85 3.08
N GLY A 17 -24.42 -9.52 1.78
CA GLY A 17 -25.61 -8.94 1.15
C GLY A 17 -25.82 -7.44 1.41
N LEU A 18 -24.89 -6.77 2.08
CA LEU A 18 -24.92 -5.33 2.34
C LEU A 18 -23.87 -4.62 1.50
N ILE A 19 -24.23 -3.46 0.93
CA ILE A 19 -23.27 -2.56 0.27
C ILE A 19 -22.49 -1.85 1.37
N ILE A 20 -21.19 -2.14 1.46
CA ILE A 20 -20.29 -1.55 2.47
C ILE A 20 -19.48 -0.38 1.92
N TYR A 21 -19.38 -0.26 0.59
CA TYR A 21 -18.81 0.90 -0.10
C TYR A 21 -19.38 1.01 -1.52
N SER A 22 -19.58 2.24 -1.99
CA SER A 22 -19.90 2.56 -3.39
C SER A 22 -19.27 3.90 -3.73
N GLY A 23 -18.45 3.95 -4.78
CA GLY A 23 -17.74 5.19 -5.14
C GLY A 23 -16.62 4.99 -6.14
N LYS A 24 -15.76 6.02 -6.29
CA LYS A 24 -14.62 5.97 -7.21
C LYS A 24 -13.55 5.04 -6.69
N MET A 25 -12.95 4.28 -7.60
CA MET A 25 -11.89 3.33 -7.25
C MET A 25 -10.71 3.98 -6.52
N ASN A 26 -10.26 5.15 -6.99
CA ASN A 26 -9.16 5.88 -6.36
C ASN A 26 -9.51 6.31 -4.93
N GLU A 27 -10.77 6.65 -4.66
CA GLU A 27 -11.22 7.01 -3.31
C GLU A 27 -11.28 5.77 -2.41
N ALA A 28 -11.69 4.62 -2.94
CA ALA A 28 -11.67 3.35 -2.20
C ALA A 28 -10.24 2.95 -1.79
N LEU A 29 -9.25 3.27 -2.63
CA LEU A 29 -7.84 3.07 -2.34
C LEU A 29 -7.31 4.11 -1.32
N ASP A 30 -7.67 5.38 -1.48
CA ASP A 30 -7.26 6.49 -0.60
C ASP A 30 -7.83 6.41 0.82
N LEU A 31 -8.94 5.68 1.04
CA LEU A 31 -9.48 5.42 2.39
C LEU A 31 -8.51 4.59 3.26
N SER A 32 -7.47 3.99 2.67
CA SER A 32 -6.39 3.32 3.40
C SER A 32 -5.27 4.29 3.75
N LYS A 33 -5.47 5.13 4.78
CA LYS A 33 -4.46 6.09 5.28
C LYS A 33 -3.16 5.45 5.83
N GLU A 34 -3.06 4.12 5.83
CA GLU A 34 -1.85 3.36 6.11
C GLU A 34 -1.63 2.34 4.99
N GLU A 35 -1.31 2.82 3.80
CA GLU A 35 -0.83 1.98 2.70
C GLU A 35 0.47 1.30 3.14
N GLU A 36 0.53 -0.02 3.00
CA GLU A 36 1.81 -0.72 3.10
C GLU A 36 2.56 -0.51 1.78
N VAL A 37 3.78 -0.02 1.92
CA VAL A 37 4.70 0.24 0.82
C VAL A 37 5.88 -0.69 1.01
N TYR A 38 6.23 -1.38 -0.05
CA TYR A 38 7.39 -2.24 -0.10
C TYR A 38 8.44 -1.55 -0.97
N VAL A 39 9.63 -1.37 -0.41
CA VAL A 39 10.72 -0.67 -1.07
C VAL A 39 11.93 -1.60 -1.17
N LEU A 40 12.48 -1.73 -2.37
CA LEU A 40 13.78 -2.33 -2.60
C LEU A 40 14.81 -1.22 -2.75
N VAL A 41 15.89 -1.31 -2.00
CA VAL A 41 16.96 -0.32 -2.01
C VAL A 41 18.31 -0.99 -2.20
N ASN A 42 19.30 -0.22 -2.65
CA ASN A 42 20.67 -0.71 -2.79
C ASN A 42 21.36 -1.05 -1.45
N ASP A 43 20.94 -0.40 -0.36
CA ASP A 43 21.43 -0.62 1.01
C ASP A 43 20.26 -0.71 1.98
N VAL A 44 19.86 -1.95 2.30
CA VAL A 44 18.70 -2.25 3.16
C VAL A 44 18.93 -1.78 4.60
N GLU A 45 20.14 -1.92 5.14
CA GLU A 45 20.45 -1.52 6.51
C GLU A 45 20.36 0.00 6.69
N LYS A 46 20.83 0.76 5.71
CA LYS A 46 20.69 2.22 5.72
C LYS A 46 19.24 2.62 5.44
N GLY A 47 18.59 1.98 4.48
CA GLY A 47 17.20 2.25 4.12
C GLY A 47 16.25 2.10 5.30
N ILE A 48 16.32 1.00 6.05
CA ILE A 48 15.41 0.75 7.19
C ILE A 48 15.65 1.74 8.35
N LYS A 49 16.88 2.22 8.54
CA LYS A 49 17.17 3.27 9.53
C LYS A 49 16.54 4.61 9.16
N VAL A 50 16.39 4.90 7.87
CA VAL A 50 15.84 6.16 7.36
C VAL A 50 14.31 6.16 7.40
N ILE A 51 13.67 5.06 6.97
CA ILE A 51 12.20 5.01 6.81
C ILE A 51 11.49 4.18 7.88
N GLY A 52 12.22 3.42 8.69
CA GLY A 52 11.64 2.45 9.63
C GLY A 52 11.05 1.22 8.92
N GLY A 53 10.10 0.56 9.58
CA GLY A 53 9.42 -0.61 9.03
C GLY A 53 10.05 -1.94 9.41
N VAL A 54 9.79 -2.97 8.60
CA VAL A 54 10.23 -4.36 8.83
C VAL A 54 10.87 -4.90 7.56
N ILE A 55 11.96 -5.65 7.70
CA ILE A 55 12.57 -6.37 6.56
C ILE A 55 11.70 -7.57 6.21
N ASP A 56 11.27 -7.64 4.96
CA ASP A 56 10.46 -8.73 4.40
C ASP A 56 11.11 -9.23 3.10
N GLY A 57 11.89 -10.31 3.21
CA GLY A 57 12.75 -10.78 2.13
C GLY A 57 13.76 -9.70 1.72
N PRO A 58 13.85 -9.33 0.42
CA PRO A 58 14.73 -8.25 -0.03
C PRO A 58 14.13 -6.84 0.16
N TYR A 59 12.89 -6.72 0.62
CA TYR A 59 12.17 -5.45 0.72
C TYR A 59 12.15 -4.90 2.14
N ILE A 60 12.03 -3.58 2.26
CA ILE A 60 11.58 -2.91 3.48
C ILE A 60 10.09 -2.67 3.34
N ARG A 61 9.30 -3.28 4.22
CA ARG A 61 7.86 -3.07 4.33
C ARG A 61 7.60 -1.96 5.35
N VAL A 62 7.02 -0.86 4.89
CA VAL A 62 6.79 0.35 5.69
C VAL A 62 5.37 0.85 5.47
N LYS A 63 4.73 1.37 6.52
CA LYS A 63 3.43 2.03 6.40
C LYS A 63 3.61 3.53 6.22
N GLY A 64 2.92 4.11 5.26
CA GLY A 64 2.87 5.57 5.09
C GLY A 64 2.80 6.03 3.65
N ASP A 65 2.89 7.34 3.46
CA ASP A 65 2.82 7.96 2.14
C ASP A 65 4.07 7.66 1.31
N ILE A 66 3.88 7.13 0.09
CA ILE A 66 4.97 6.75 -0.80
C ILE A 66 5.90 7.93 -1.13
N ARG A 67 5.38 9.15 -1.25
CA ARG A 67 6.18 10.33 -1.61
C ARG A 67 7.07 10.71 -0.44
N GLU A 68 6.55 10.67 0.78
CA GLU A 68 7.37 10.88 1.98
C GLU A 68 8.49 9.85 2.11
N ILE A 69 8.17 8.57 1.89
CA ILE A 69 9.14 7.47 1.95
C ILE A 69 10.25 7.65 0.90
N VAL A 70 9.86 7.93 -0.35
CA VAL A 70 10.80 8.15 -1.45
C VAL A 70 11.69 9.36 -1.18
N ASN A 71 11.12 10.48 -0.73
CA ASN A 71 11.89 11.69 -0.43
C ASN A 71 12.91 11.45 0.69
N LYS A 72 12.51 10.78 1.78
CA LYS A 72 13.43 10.47 2.90
C LYS A 72 14.62 9.63 2.42
N LEU A 73 14.38 8.61 1.59
CA LEU A 73 15.46 7.76 1.05
C LEU A 73 16.38 8.56 0.14
N TYR A 74 15.82 9.38 -0.75
CA TYR A 74 16.57 10.23 -1.66
C TYR A 74 17.46 11.24 -0.91
N ASP A 75 16.89 11.96 0.06
CA ASP A 75 17.59 12.97 0.86
C ASP A 75 18.75 12.38 1.69
N ASN A 76 18.68 11.08 2.00
CA ASN A 76 19.73 10.35 2.71
C ASN A 76 20.68 9.60 1.78
N GLY A 77 20.57 9.77 0.45
CA GLY A 77 21.43 9.09 -0.53
C GLY A 77 21.28 7.57 -0.49
N VAL A 78 20.05 7.08 -0.35
CA VAL A 78 19.69 5.66 -0.53
C VAL A 78 19.04 5.52 -1.91
N GLU A 79 19.59 4.65 -2.74
CA GLU A 79 19.07 4.44 -4.10
C GLU A 79 17.90 3.46 -4.04
N ILE A 80 16.77 3.86 -4.64
CA ILE A 80 15.58 3.03 -4.73
C ILE A 80 15.64 2.24 -6.02
N LEU A 81 15.68 0.91 -5.89
CA LEU A 81 15.68 -0.02 -7.02
C LEU A 81 14.25 -0.33 -7.47
N SER A 82 13.31 -0.43 -6.52
CA SER A 82 11.89 -0.57 -6.82
C SER A 82 11.03 -0.10 -5.65
N VAL A 83 9.80 0.32 -5.96
CA VAL A 83 8.79 0.65 -4.96
C VAL A 83 7.43 0.21 -5.47
N TRP A 84 6.63 -0.37 -4.59
CA TRP A 84 5.24 -0.69 -4.88
C TRP A 84 4.36 -0.56 -3.67
N ARG A 85 3.13 -0.14 -3.94
CA ARG A 85 2.03 -0.12 -2.98
C ARG A 85 1.33 -1.46 -2.99
N SER A 86 0.79 -1.83 -1.84
CA SER A 86 -0.29 -2.80 -1.72
C SER A 86 -1.35 -2.59 -2.81
N SER A 87 -1.66 -3.65 -3.55
CA SER A 87 -2.66 -3.65 -4.63
C SER A 87 -4.10 -3.72 -4.11
N LEU A 88 -5.08 -3.56 -5.00
CA LEU A 88 -6.49 -3.81 -4.70
C LEU A 88 -6.75 -5.15 -4.05
N ASP A 89 -5.97 -6.18 -4.34
CA ASP A 89 -6.16 -7.50 -3.74
C ASP A 89 -6.01 -7.43 -2.20
N GLU A 90 -5.16 -6.53 -1.71
CA GLU A 90 -5.02 -6.28 -0.27
C GLU A 90 -6.18 -5.45 0.27
N THR A 91 -6.66 -4.44 -0.48
CA THR A 91 -7.87 -3.69 -0.17
C THR A 91 -9.10 -4.60 -0.08
N PHE A 92 -9.25 -5.54 -1.02
CA PHE A 92 -10.29 -6.56 -1.03
C PHE A 92 -10.23 -7.47 0.19
N LYS A 93 -9.03 -7.94 0.57
CA LYS A 93 -8.84 -8.71 1.81
C LYS A 93 -9.30 -7.93 3.04
N ARG A 94 -8.88 -6.67 3.19
CA ARG A 94 -9.30 -5.81 4.32
C ARG A 94 -10.82 -5.62 4.41
N PHE A 95 -11.50 -5.43 3.28
CA PHE A 95 -12.98 -5.34 3.27
C PHE A 95 -13.67 -6.67 3.61
N SER A 96 -12.99 -7.79 3.39
CA SER A 96 -13.49 -9.13 3.71
C SER A 96 -13.26 -9.49 5.18
N ASP A 97 -12.17 -8.99 5.77
CA ASP A 97 -11.74 -9.22 7.16
C ASP A 97 -12.45 -8.33 8.20
N PHE A 98 -13.37 -7.44 7.79
CA PHE A 98 -14.24 -6.64 8.67
C PHE A 98 -15.18 -7.47 9.60
N LYS A 99 -14.96 -8.78 9.69
CA LYS A 99 -15.76 -9.77 10.41
C LYS A 99 -15.32 -9.99 11.86
N ASP A 100 -14.11 -9.56 12.24
CA ASP A 100 -13.51 -9.98 13.51
C ASP A 100 -13.53 -8.93 14.64
N ASP A 101 -14.02 -7.70 14.41
CA ASP A 101 -14.03 -6.61 15.41
C ASP A 101 -15.44 -6.13 15.84
N ILE A 102 -16.49 -6.95 15.68
CA ILE A 102 -17.86 -6.64 16.19
C ILE A 102 -18.44 -7.81 17.00
#